data_AF-A0AAN8XEP7-F1
#
_entry.id   AF-A0AAN8XEP7-F1
#
_cell.length_a   1.000
_cell.length_b   1.000
_cell.length_c   1.000
_cell.angle_alpha   90.00
_cell.angle_beta   90.00
_cell.angle_gamma   90.00
#
_symmetry.space_group_name_H-M   'P 1'
#
loop_
_entity.id
_entity.type
_entity.pdbx_description
1 polymer ?
#
loop_
_entity_poly.entity_id
_entity_poly.type
_entity_poly.pdbx_seq_one_letter_code
_entity_poly.pdbx_strand_id
1 'polypeptide(L)' 'NEIDRYITWPGQAVAYKIGQMKILELRKAATAALGDAFDIRQFHDIIMQSVGPLDLMEDLVNDWIVNGGKTDI' A
#
# COMPACT_ATOMS: atom_id res chain seq x y z
N ASN A 1 -0.79 -30.30 -2.61
CA ASN A 1 0.26 -29.54 -3.31
C ASN A 1 0.70 -28.37 -2.44
N GLU A 2 1.42 -28.67 -1.36
CA GLU A 2 1.71 -27.74 -0.24
C GLU A 2 3.19 -27.37 -0.14
N ILE A 3 4.00 -27.73 -1.15
CA ILE A 3 5.47 -27.61 -1.09
C ILE A 3 6.03 -26.46 -1.96
N ASP A 4 5.23 -25.84 -2.84
CA ASP A 4 5.68 -24.68 -3.63
C ASP A 4 5.68 -23.35 -2.84
N ARG A 5 5.24 -23.34 -1.58
CA ARG A 5 4.96 -22.11 -0.81
C ARG A 5 6.17 -21.51 -0.06
N TYR A 6 7.35 -22.13 -0.08
CA TYR A 6 8.49 -21.68 0.75
C TYR A 6 9.84 -21.59 0.05
N ILE A 7 9.99 -22.06 -1.20
CA ILE A 7 11.31 -22.14 -1.87
C ILE A 7 11.56 -20.95 -2.83
N THR A 8 10.54 -20.18 -3.20
CA THR A 8 10.60 -19.13 -4.23
C THR A 8 10.51 -17.72 -3.63
N TRP A 9 11.54 -17.28 -2.89
CA TRP A 9 12.04 -15.89 -2.99
C TRP A 9 13.18 -15.62 -1.99
N PRO A 10 14.46 -15.77 -2.39
CA PRO A 10 15.53 -14.98 -1.80
C PRO A 10 15.29 -13.52 -2.24
N GLY A 11 14.38 -12.85 -1.55
CA GLY A 11 13.77 -11.60 -1.99
C GLY A 11 12.47 -11.29 -1.28
N GLN A 12 11.82 -12.25 -0.61
CA GLN A 12 10.54 -12.01 0.05
C GLN A 12 10.73 -11.18 1.32
N ALA A 13 11.75 -11.46 2.13
CA ALA A 13 12.08 -10.62 3.29
C ALA A 13 12.50 -9.20 2.90
N VAL A 14 13.17 -9.06 1.75
CA VAL A 14 13.56 -7.76 1.17
C VAL A 14 12.34 -7.05 0.60
N ALA A 15 11.46 -7.74 -0.13
CA ALA A 15 10.20 -7.21 -0.64
C ALA A 15 9.22 -6.86 0.48
N TYR A 16 9.20 -7.61 1.59
CA TYR A 16 8.47 -7.27 2.80
C TYR A 16 9.05 -6.02 3.46
N LYS A 17 10.37 -5.92 3.62
CA LYS A 17 10.98 -4.70 4.18
C LYS A 17 10.81 -3.49 3.26
N ILE A 18 11.00 -3.65 1.94
CA ILE A 18 10.82 -2.59 0.95
C ILE A 18 9.35 -2.18 0.88
N GLY A 19 8.42 -3.14 0.85
CA GLY A 19 6.98 -2.89 0.91
C GLY A 19 6.58 -2.21 2.20
N GLN A 20 7.10 -2.65 3.35
CA GLN A 20 6.86 -2.01 4.64
C GLN A 20 7.39 -0.57 4.67
N MET A 21 8.62 -0.33 4.17
CA MET A 21 9.18 1.01 4.07
C MET A 21 8.34 1.89 3.14
N LYS A 22 7.92 1.38 1.99
CA LYS A 22 7.08 2.08 1.03
C LYS A 22 5.69 2.40 1.58
N ILE A 23 5.05 1.47 2.30
CA ILE A 23 3.77 1.73 2.99
C ILE A 23 3.92 2.86 4.02
N LEU A 24 5.03 2.88 4.77
CA LEU A 24 5.29 3.96 5.73
C LEU A 24 5.51 5.31 5.04
N GLU A 25 6.21 5.33 3.90
CA GLU A 25 6.40 6.53 3.08
C GLU A 25 5.09 7.03 2.49
N LEU A 26 4.30 6.14 1.87
CA LEU A 26 2.99 6.44 1.30
C LEU A 26 2.02 6.94 2.37
N ARG A 27 2.04 6.35 3.58
CA ARG A 27 1.26 6.86 4.70
C ARG A 27 1.65 8.27 5.08
N LYS A 28 2.96 8.57 5.18
CA LYS A 28 3.43 9.93 5.49
C LYS A 28 3.02 10.92 4.41
N ALA A 29 3.16 10.55 3.14
CA ALA A 29 2.76 11.39 2.01
C ALA A 29 1.25 11.65 2.02
N ALA A 30 0.44 10.62 2.24
CA ALA A 30 -1.01 10.74 2.33
C ALA A 30 -1.44 11.58 3.54
N THR A 31 -0.87 11.38 4.73
CA THR A 31 -1.15 12.22 5.90
C THR A 31 -0.78 13.68 5.64
N ALA A 32 0.35 13.95 4.98
CA ALA A 32 0.77 15.31 4.66
C ALA A 32 -0.11 15.97 3.59
N ALA A 33 -0.56 15.21 2.59
CA ALA A 33 -1.37 15.72 1.49
C ALA A 33 -2.84 15.93 1.88
N LEU A 34 -3.41 14.99 2.65
CA LEU A 34 -4.83 15.00 3.00
C LEU A 34 -5.12 15.71 4.33
N GLY A 35 -4.15 15.80 5.25
CA GLY A 35 -4.34 16.47 6.54
C GLY A 35 -5.55 15.92 7.30
N ASP A 36 -6.54 16.79 7.56
CA ASP A 36 -7.78 16.43 8.26
C ASP A 36 -8.70 15.48 7.45
N ALA A 37 -8.49 15.37 6.13
CA ALA A 37 -9.21 14.42 5.28
C ALA A 37 -8.56 13.03 5.26
N PHE A 38 -7.44 12.82 5.96
CA PHE A 38 -6.79 11.53 6.04
C PHE A 38 -7.55 10.56 6.94
N ASP A 39 -8.05 9.46 6.36
CA ASP A 39 -8.61 8.34 7.12
C ASP A 39 -7.69 7.11 7.02
N ILE A 40 -7.21 6.64 8.17
CA ILE A 40 -6.38 5.45 8.29
C ILE A 40 -7.11 4.17 7.88
N ARG A 41 -8.43 4.11 8.01
CA ARG A 41 -9.24 2.95 7.59
C ARG A 41 -9.25 2.84 6.07
N GLN A 42 -9.56 3.94 5.38
CA GLN A 42 -9.53 4.00 3.93
C GLN A 42 -8.13 3.71 3.38
N PHE A 43 -7.09 4.24 4.03
CA PHE A 43 -5.71 3.92 3.69
C PHE A 43 -5.45 2.41 3.77
N HIS A 44 -5.86 1.73 4.84
CA HIS A 44 -5.70 0.28 4.95
C HIS A 44 -6.53 -0.50 3.93
N ASP A 45 -7.73 -0.05 3.58
CA ASP A 45 -8.56 -0.69 2.56
C ASP A 45 -7.90 -0.61 1.18
N ILE A 46 -7.24 0.50 0.85
CA ILE A 46 -6.48 0.68 -0.38
C ILE A 46 -5.25 -0.24 -0.40
N ILE A 47 -4.51 -0.31 0.69
CA ILE A 47 -3.37 -1.23 0.82
C ILE A 47 -3.84 -2.69 0.68
N MET A 48 -5.01 -3.04 1.24
CA MET A 48 -5.58 -4.38 1.11
C MET A 48 -6.11 -4.68 -0.29
N GLN A 49 -6.49 -3.68 -1.08
CA GLN A 49 -6.82 -3.84 -2.50
C GLN A 49 -5.56 -4.00 -3.38
N SER A 50 -4.43 -3.43 -2.94
CA SER A 50 -3.15 -3.49 -3.65
C SER A 50 -2.41 -4.83 -3.53
N VAL A 51 -3.11 -5.96 -3.30
CA VAL A 51 -2.47 -7.29 -3.25
C VAL A 51 -1.88 -7.62 -4.63
N GLY A 52 -0.61 -7.28 -4.83
CA GLY A 52 0.02 -7.30 -6.15
C GLY A 52 1.39 -6.61 -6.17
N PRO A 53 1.87 -6.19 -7.35
CA PRO A 53 3.13 -5.47 -7.51
C PRO A 53 3.15 -4.17 -6.68
N LEU A 54 4.32 -3.80 -6.14
CA LEU A 54 4.48 -2.56 -5.35
C LEU A 54 4.09 -1.29 -6.11
N ASP A 55 4.24 -1.28 -7.43
CA ASP A 55 3.90 -0.13 -8.28
C ASP A 55 2.39 0.14 -8.28
N LEU A 56 1.57 -0.93 -8.25
CA LEU A 56 0.11 -0.81 -8.17
C LEU A 56 -0.35 -0.18 -6.85
N MET A 57 0.36 -0.47 -5.76
CA MET A 57 0.08 0.13 -4.45
C MET A 57 0.32 1.65 -4.46
N GLU A 58 1.39 2.09 -5.12
CA GLU A 58 1.72 3.52 -5.24
C GLU A 58 0.68 4.25 -6.10
N ASP A 59 0.29 3.68 -7.23
CA ASP A 59 -0.74 4.25 -8.10
C ASP A 59 -2.08 4.41 -7.36
N LEU A 60 -2.53 3.37 -6.65
CA LEU A 60 -3.80 3.41 -5.92
C LEU A 60 -3.80 4.44 -4.78
N VAL A 61 -2.69 4.57 -4.04
CA VAL A 61 -2.57 5.59 -2.98
C VAL A 61 -2.53 6.99 -3.58
N ASN A 62 -1.80 7.19 -4.68
CA ASN A 62 -1.74 8.47 -5.36
C ASN A 62 -3.11 8.89 -5.91
N ASP A 63 -3.83 7.98 -6.56
CA ASP A 63 -5.18 8.22 -7.05
C ASP A 63 -6.13 8.60 -5.91
N TRP A 64 -6.04 7.93 -4.77
CA TRP A 64 -6.84 8.28 -3.59
C TRP A 64 -6.49 9.67 -3.01
N ILE A 65 -5.21 10.02 -2.98
CA ILE A 65 -4.77 11.37 -2.56
C ILE A 65 -5.34 12.43 -3.52
N VAL A 66 -5.26 12.20 -4.84
CA VAL A 66 -5.79 13.10 -5.86
C VAL A 66 -7.31 13.26 -5.74
N ASN A 67 -8.03 12.19 -5.39
CA ASN A 67 -9.47 12.22 -5.13
C ASN A 67 -9.86 12.83 -3.77
N GLY A 68 -8.88 13.32 -3.00
CA GLY A 68 -9.11 14.06 -1.76
C GLY A 68 -9.50 13.19 -0.58
N GLY A 69 -9.00 11.96 -0.51
CA GLY A 69 -9.24 11.09 0.64
C GLY A 69 -10.66 10.51 0.70
N LYS A 70 -11.30 10.39 -0.48
CA LYS A 70 -12.62 9.78 -0.63
C LYS A 70 -12.47 8.47 -1.36
N THR A 71 -12.82 7.37 -0.71
CA THR A 71 -13.08 6.11 -1.41
C THR A 71 -14.54 6.12 -1.86
N ASP A 72 -14.78 6.04 -3.16
CA ASP A 72 -16.11 5.70 -3.69
C ASP A 72 -16.38 4.22 -3.36
N ILE A 73 -16.96 3.97 -2.19
CA ILE A 73 -17.54 2.68 -1.80
C ILE A 73 -19.03 2.89 -1.53
#